data_AF-A0AAW6GZ86-F1
#
_entry.id   AF-A0AAW6GZ86-F1
#
_cell.length_a   1.000
_cell.length_b   1.000
_cell.length_c   1.000
_cell.angle_alpha   90.00
_cell.angle_beta   90.00
_cell.angle_gamma   90.00
#
_symmetry.space_group_name_H-M   'P 1'
#
loop_
_entity.id
_entity.type
_entity.pdbx_description
1 polymer ?
#
loop_
_entity_poly.entity_id
_entity_poly.type
_entity_poly.pdbx_seq_one_letter_code
_entity_poly.pdbx_strand_id
1 'polypeptide(L)'
;QIQALVVGYDHRFGHNRSEGFEDYVHYGRELGMEVLLARAYSYSKEASVTEVTVSSSAIRGLLQEGNVSEAAEYLGYDFFLDGTVVGGYQVGRKIGFPTANLRVSDSDKLIPCDGVYAVRVCVEGKEYGGMLSIGYRPTLENGPDRSIEVHIFRFDADIYQQPMRLSFVRRTRPELKFDSIEELIAQLHRDEVEIKSILSL
;
A
#
# COMPACT_ATOMS: atom_id res chain seq x y z
N GLN A 1 12.87 -23.75 -27.33
CA GLN A 1 14.01 -23.90 -26.42
C GLN A 1 14.25 -22.56 -25.75
N ILE A 2 14.52 -22.53 -24.44
CA ILE A 2 14.86 -21.29 -23.73
C ILE A 2 16.32 -20.96 -24.06
N GLN A 3 16.60 -19.72 -24.46
CA GLN A 3 17.94 -19.29 -24.89
C GLN A 3 18.74 -18.65 -23.75
N ALA A 4 18.08 -17.94 -22.84
CA ALA A 4 18.70 -17.30 -21.70
C ALA A 4 17.81 -17.36 -20.46
N LEU A 5 18.45 -17.44 -19.29
CA LEU A 5 17.84 -17.35 -17.97
C LEU A 5 18.50 -16.20 -17.20
N VAL A 6 17.69 -15.27 -16.67
CA VAL A 6 18.18 -14.19 -15.80
C VAL A 6 17.78 -14.51 -14.36
N VAL A 7 18.75 -14.49 -13.44
CA VAL A 7 18.51 -14.74 -12.01
C VAL A 7 19.00 -13.58 -11.16
N GLY A 8 18.30 -13.30 -10.05
CA GLY A 8 18.73 -12.28 -9.08
C GLY A 8 20.00 -12.67 -8.35
N TYR A 9 20.77 -11.67 -7.92
CA TYR A 9 22.04 -11.82 -7.19
C TYR A 9 21.96 -12.72 -5.95
N ASP A 10 20.80 -12.77 -5.29
CA ASP A 10 20.52 -13.51 -4.07
C ASP A 10 19.71 -14.80 -4.31
N HIS A 11 19.47 -15.16 -5.58
CA HIS A 11 18.70 -16.35 -5.91
C HIS A 11 19.43 -17.63 -5.49
N ARG A 12 18.67 -18.58 -4.94
CA ARG A 12 19.12 -19.91 -4.53
C ARG A 12 18.04 -20.93 -4.85
N PHE A 13 18.45 -22.15 -5.18
CA PHE A 13 17.55 -23.24 -5.55
C PHE A 13 18.09 -24.59 -5.06
N GLY A 14 17.42 -25.68 -5.45
CA GLY A 14 17.74 -27.01 -4.96
C GLY A 14 17.24 -27.27 -3.52
N HIS A 15 17.36 -28.52 -3.09
CA HIS A 15 16.99 -28.91 -1.73
C HIS A 15 17.84 -28.13 -0.72
N ASN A 16 17.22 -27.53 0.30
CA ASN A 16 17.88 -26.66 1.28
C ASN A 16 18.58 -25.41 0.71
N ARG A 17 18.21 -24.93 -0.49
CA ARG A 17 18.82 -23.74 -1.11
C ARG A 17 20.35 -23.86 -1.26
N SER A 18 20.85 -25.08 -1.44
CA SER A 18 22.28 -25.37 -1.51
C SER A 18 22.93 -24.88 -2.81
N GLU A 19 22.13 -24.73 -3.86
CA GLU A 19 22.61 -24.39 -5.20
C GLU A 19 22.44 -22.88 -5.46
N GLY A 20 23.46 -22.28 -6.07
CA GLY A 20 23.58 -20.86 -6.35
C GLY A 20 23.84 -20.57 -7.82
N PHE A 21 24.39 -19.38 -8.10
CA PHE A 21 24.58 -18.92 -9.47
C PHE A 21 25.52 -19.80 -10.29
N GLU A 22 26.58 -20.33 -9.68
CA GLU A 22 27.54 -21.21 -10.37
C GLU A 22 26.89 -22.51 -10.85
N ASP A 23 25.98 -23.07 -10.05
CA ASP A 23 25.21 -24.26 -10.41
C ASP A 23 24.26 -23.97 -11.59
N TYR A 24 23.60 -22.80 -11.59
CA TYR A 24 22.81 -22.38 -12.76
C TYR A 24 23.65 -22.30 -14.02
N VAL A 25 24.84 -21.70 -13.96
CA VAL A 25 25.74 -21.59 -15.12
C VAL A 25 26.16 -22.98 -15.61
N HIS A 26 26.43 -23.92 -14.70
CA HIS A 26 26.76 -25.29 -15.04
C HIS A 26 25.61 -25.98 -15.79
N TYR A 27 24.40 -25.98 -15.24
CA TYR A 27 23.22 -26.57 -15.89
C TYR A 27 22.84 -25.86 -17.19
N GLY A 28 22.96 -24.53 -17.23
CA GLY A 28 22.72 -23.74 -18.43
C GLY A 28 23.60 -24.18 -19.60
N ARG A 29 24.91 -24.41 -19.36
CA ARG A 29 25.83 -24.91 -20.38
C ARG A 29 25.43 -26.27 -20.93
N GLU A 30 25.02 -27.21 -20.08
CA GLU A 30 24.56 -28.54 -20.50
C GLU A 30 23.30 -28.47 -21.37
N LEU A 31 22.44 -27.47 -21.12
CA LEU A 31 21.17 -27.26 -21.82
C LEU A 31 21.27 -26.31 -23.02
N GLY A 32 22.45 -25.75 -23.31
CA GLY A 32 22.65 -24.74 -24.34
C GLY A 32 21.95 -23.40 -24.05
N MET A 33 21.82 -23.05 -22.77
CA MET A 33 21.16 -21.85 -22.26
C MET A 33 22.16 -20.94 -21.55
N GLU A 34 22.16 -19.65 -21.91
CA GLU A 34 22.94 -18.63 -21.21
C GLU A 34 22.32 -18.30 -19.85
N VAL A 35 23.13 -18.12 -18.81
CA VAL A 35 22.64 -17.67 -17.50
C VAL A 35 23.28 -16.34 -17.14
N LEU A 36 22.43 -15.34 -16.91
CA LEU A 36 22.81 -13.97 -16.60
C LEU A 36 22.45 -13.63 -15.16
N LEU A 37 23.39 -12.98 -14.45
CA LEU A 37 23.17 -12.51 -13.09
C LEU A 37 22.67 -11.05 -13.11
N ALA A 38 21.45 -10.83 -12.64
CA ALA A 38 20.95 -9.49 -12.37
C ALA A 38 21.55 -8.96 -11.06
N ARG A 39 22.11 -7.75 -11.12
CA ARG A 39 22.67 -7.06 -9.94
C ARG A 39 21.55 -6.57 -9.02
N ALA A 40 21.87 -6.44 -7.74
CA ALA A 40 20.99 -5.78 -6.79
C ALA A 40 20.65 -4.36 -7.27
N TYR A 41 19.39 -3.98 -7.16
CA TYR A 41 18.99 -2.59 -7.38
C TYR A 41 19.26 -1.81 -6.10
N SER A 42 20.00 -0.72 -6.25
CA SER A 42 20.33 0.17 -5.17
C SER A 42 19.68 1.52 -5.40
N TYR A 43 19.05 2.05 -4.36
CA TYR A 43 18.43 3.37 -4.33
C TYR A 43 19.28 4.31 -3.48
N SER A 44 19.55 5.50 -3.99
CA SER A 44 20.20 6.58 -3.24
C SER A 44 19.41 7.86 -3.47
N LYS A 45 19.01 8.50 -2.37
CA LYS A 45 18.38 9.81 -2.42
C LYS A 45 19.48 10.85 -2.60
N GLU A 46 19.27 11.86 -3.44
CA GLU A 46 20.29 12.90 -3.72
C GLU A 46 20.85 13.58 -2.45
N ALA A 47 20.06 13.62 -1.37
CA ALA A 47 20.45 14.18 -0.08
C ALA A 47 21.03 13.15 0.93
N SER A 48 21.05 11.85 0.59
CA SER A 48 21.55 10.79 1.46
C SER A 48 22.94 10.33 1.05
N VAL A 49 23.83 10.16 2.04
CA VAL A 49 25.17 9.58 1.82
C VAL A 49 25.12 8.04 1.75
N THR A 50 23.97 7.44 2.07
CA THR A 50 23.80 6.00 2.22
C THR A 50 22.99 5.43 1.07
N GLU A 51 23.54 4.44 0.39
CA GLU A 51 22.85 3.67 -0.64
C GLU A 51 22.11 2.49 0.01
N VAL A 52 20.83 2.30 -0.34
CA VAL A 52 19.97 1.23 0.20
C VAL A 52 19.69 0.22 -0.89
N THR A 53 19.96 -1.06 -0.62
CA THR A 53 19.54 -2.14 -1.52
C THR A 53 18.04 -2.36 -1.42
N VAL A 54 17.34 -2.18 -2.54
CA VAL A 54 15.89 -2.39 -2.61
C VAL A 54 15.60 -3.88 -2.59
N SER A 55 14.74 -4.30 -1.66
CA SER A 55 14.28 -5.67 -1.52
C SER A 55 12.83 -5.71 -1.06
N SER A 56 12.17 -6.85 -1.24
CA SER A 56 10.82 -7.06 -0.72
C SER A 56 10.75 -6.87 0.81
N SER A 57 11.77 -7.30 1.55
CA SER A 57 11.81 -7.13 3.02
C SER A 57 11.89 -5.67 3.43
N ALA A 58 12.72 -4.86 2.75
CA ALA A 58 12.81 -3.42 3.01
C ALA A 58 11.48 -2.71 2.73
N ILE A 59 10.85 -3.01 1.58
CA ILE A 59 9.56 -2.43 1.21
C ILE A 59 8.46 -2.81 2.22
N ARG A 60 8.39 -4.08 2.63
CA ARG A 60 7.41 -4.50 3.65
C ARG A 60 7.63 -3.77 4.98
N GLY A 61 8.88 -3.59 5.40
CA GLY A 61 9.21 -2.83 6.61
C GLY A 61 8.68 -1.39 6.54
N LEU A 62 8.96 -0.68 5.45
CA LEU A 62 8.45 0.68 5.23
C LEU A 62 6.91 0.75 5.28
N LEU A 63 6.23 -0.19 4.62
CA LEU A 63 4.76 -0.25 4.64
C LEU A 63 4.20 -0.56 6.04
N GLN A 64 4.86 -1.44 6.81
CA GLN A 64 4.50 -1.76 8.19
C GLN A 64 4.71 -0.58 9.16
N GLU A 65 5.66 0.30 8.87
CA GLU A 65 5.89 1.55 9.59
C GLU A 65 4.97 2.69 9.10
N GLY A 66 4.29 2.50 7.97
CA GLY A 66 3.41 3.49 7.35
C GLY A 66 4.15 4.50 6.46
N ASN A 67 5.44 4.27 6.18
CA ASN A 67 6.29 5.07 5.29
C ASN A 67 6.00 4.76 3.81
N VAL A 68 4.74 4.91 3.41
CA VAL A 68 4.24 4.57 2.06
C VAL A 68 4.90 5.40 0.95
N SER A 69 5.27 6.65 1.23
CA SER A 69 5.93 7.52 0.25
C SER A 69 7.35 7.04 -0.08
N GLU A 70 8.11 6.59 0.92
CA GLU A 70 9.44 6.02 0.69
C GLU A 70 9.34 4.63 0.04
N ALA A 71 8.35 3.83 0.42
CA ALA A 71 8.08 2.57 -0.27
C ALA A 71 7.80 2.78 -1.77
N ALA A 72 7.11 3.87 -2.14
CA ALA A 72 6.87 4.24 -3.53
C ALA A 72 8.15 4.61 -4.28
N GLU A 73 9.11 5.30 -3.61
CA GLU A 73 10.44 5.58 -4.18
C GLU A 73 11.18 4.27 -4.52
N TYR A 74 11.03 3.22 -3.70
CA TYR A 74 11.69 1.93 -3.92
C TYR A 74 10.96 1.07 -4.96
N LEU A 75 9.63 1.16 -5.03
CA LEU A 75 8.78 0.42 -5.97
C LEU A 75 8.77 1.05 -7.38
N GLY A 76 8.98 2.37 -7.48
CA GLY A 76 8.76 3.14 -8.70
C GLY A 76 7.28 3.46 -8.97
N TYR A 77 6.39 3.17 -8.03
CA TYR A 77 4.95 3.46 -8.10
C TYR A 77 4.33 3.51 -6.70
N ASP A 78 3.20 4.21 -6.54
CA ASP A 78 2.45 4.25 -5.29
C ASP A 78 1.92 2.86 -4.93
N PHE A 79 2.26 2.35 -3.75
CA PHE A 79 1.70 1.09 -3.27
C PHE A 79 0.16 1.17 -3.27
N PHE A 80 -0.51 0.11 -3.69
CA PHE A 80 -1.97 0.13 -3.84
C PHE A 80 -2.65 -1.13 -3.33
N LEU A 81 -3.92 -0.95 -2.97
CA LEU A 81 -4.86 -2.02 -2.64
C LEU A 81 -5.99 -2.03 -3.67
N ASP A 82 -6.27 -3.21 -4.21
CA ASP A 82 -7.46 -3.49 -4.99
C ASP A 82 -8.49 -4.19 -4.11
N GLY A 83 -9.75 -3.85 -4.29
CA GLY A 83 -10.83 -4.46 -3.52
C GLY A 83 -12.21 -4.11 -4.04
N THR A 84 -13.20 -4.52 -3.27
CA THR A 84 -14.61 -4.25 -3.53
C THR A 84 -15.16 -3.37 -2.42
N VAL A 85 -15.97 -2.37 -2.78
CA VAL A 85 -16.68 -1.54 -1.82
C VAL A 85 -17.74 -2.36 -1.12
N VAL A 86 -17.72 -2.38 0.20
CA VAL A 86 -18.64 -3.16 1.03
C VAL A 86 -19.36 -2.29 2.05
N GLY A 87 -20.36 -2.88 2.70
CA GLY A 87 -21.20 -2.20 3.67
C GLY A 87 -20.42 -1.91 4.94
N GLY A 88 -20.48 -0.67 5.40
CA GLY A 88 -20.00 -0.26 6.71
C GLY A 88 -21.14 0.23 7.59
N TYR A 89 -20.78 0.81 8.74
CA TYR A 89 -21.73 1.32 9.73
C TYR A 89 -22.27 2.72 9.38
N GLN A 90 -21.76 3.32 8.29
CA GLN A 90 -22.21 4.61 7.75
C GLN A 90 -22.17 5.77 8.77
N VAL A 91 -21.32 5.68 9.80
CA VAL A 91 -21.19 6.72 10.85
C VAL A 91 -20.72 8.03 10.26
N GLY A 92 -19.75 7.98 9.35
CA GLY A 92 -19.22 9.15 8.65
C GLY A 92 -20.31 9.97 7.95
N ARG A 93 -21.33 9.32 7.37
CA ARG A 93 -22.46 10.00 6.71
C ARG A 93 -23.25 10.90 7.67
N LYS A 94 -23.37 10.51 8.95
CA LYS A 94 -24.10 11.28 9.97
C LYS A 94 -23.36 12.56 10.39
N ILE A 95 -22.04 12.58 10.23
CA ILE A 95 -21.16 13.70 10.65
C ILE A 95 -20.60 14.50 9.46
N GLY A 96 -21.10 14.27 8.24
CA GLY A 96 -20.70 15.02 7.03
C GLY A 96 -19.49 14.44 6.28
N PHE A 97 -18.97 13.27 6.66
CA PHE A 97 -17.84 12.59 6.02
C PHE A 97 -18.24 11.19 5.53
N PRO A 98 -19.07 11.05 4.48
CA PRO A 98 -19.47 9.73 3.98
C PRO A 98 -18.23 8.90 3.57
N THR A 99 -18.13 7.66 4.08
CA THR A 99 -17.01 6.76 3.78
C THR A 99 -17.45 5.50 3.05
N ALA A 100 -16.61 5.03 2.13
CA ALA A 100 -16.68 3.70 1.53
C ALA A 100 -15.74 2.75 2.29
N ASN A 101 -16.19 1.53 2.59
CA ASN A 101 -15.36 0.51 3.23
C ASN A 101 -14.80 -0.40 2.13
N LEU A 102 -13.49 -0.65 2.12
CA LEU A 102 -12.86 -1.54 1.15
C LEU A 102 -12.65 -2.93 1.75
N ARG A 103 -13.14 -3.97 1.06
CA ARG A 103 -12.69 -5.34 1.26
C ARG A 103 -11.63 -5.66 0.22
N VAL A 104 -10.40 -5.89 0.68
CA VAL A 104 -9.25 -6.19 -0.19
C VAL A 104 -9.47 -7.54 -0.88
N SER A 105 -9.18 -7.61 -2.18
CA SER A 105 -9.46 -8.79 -3.00
C SER A 105 -8.53 -9.97 -2.71
N ASP A 106 -7.30 -9.70 -2.28
CA ASP A 106 -6.26 -10.70 -2.01
C ASP A 106 -5.96 -10.74 -0.51
N SER A 107 -6.14 -11.90 0.12
CA SER A 107 -5.93 -12.12 1.55
C SER A 107 -4.47 -12.03 1.98
N ASP A 108 -3.52 -12.27 1.06
CA ASP A 108 -2.09 -12.24 1.33
C ASP A 108 -1.50 -10.84 1.08
N LYS A 109 -2.32 -9.90 0.59
CA LYS A 109 -1.90 -8.53 0.34
C LYS A 109 -1.57 -7.83 1.64
N LEU A 110 -0.32 -7.35 1.74
CA LEU A 110 0.10 -6.53 2.87
C LEU A 110 -0.72 -5.24 2.94
N ILE A 111 -1.28 -4.97 4.11
CA ILE A 111 -1.99 -3.73 4.40
C ILE A 111 -1.05 -2.81 5.20
N PRO A 112 -0.80 -1.56 4.76
CA PRO A 112 0.08 -0.61 5.46
C PRO A 112 -0.35 -0.37 6.90
N CYS A 113 0.55 0.17 7.73
CA CYS A 113 0.31 0.50 9.15
C CYS A 113 -1.04 1.20 9.43
N ASP A 114 -1.55 1.12 10.65
CA ASP A 114 -2.77 1.86 11.01
C ASP A 114 -2.54 3.38 11.00
N GLY A 115 -3.54 4.14 10.57
CA GLY A 115 -3.46 5.59 10.50
C GLY A 115 -4.27 6.20 9.36
N VAL A 116 -4.05 7.49 9.16
CA VAL A 116 -4.72 8.30 8.14
C VAL A 116 -3.75 8.59 7.00
N TYR A 117 -4.26 8.47 5.77
CA TYR A 117 -3.49 8.53 4.54
C TYR A 117 -4.16 9.44 3.51
N ALA A 118 -3.34 10.18 2.78
CA ALA A 118 -3.69 10.72 1.48
C ALA A 118 -3.61 9.61 0.44
N VAL A 119 -4.69 9.41 -0.31
CA VAL A 119 -4.77 8.38 -1.35
C VAL A 119 -5.35 8.91 -2.65
N ARG A 120 -4.94 8.30 -3.76
CA ARG A 120 -5.67 8.36 -5.03
C ARG A 120 -6.65 7.19 -5.08
N VAL A 121 -7.88 7.48 -5.48
CA VAL A 121 -8.98 6.52 -5.55
C VAL A 121 -9.37 6.35 -7.00
N CYS A 122 -9.26 5.14 -7.53
CA CYS A 122 -9.76 4.80 -8.86
C CYS A 122 -11.01 3.92 -8.73
N VAL A 123 -12.13 4.41 -9.24
CA VAL A 123 -13.44 3.72 -9.25
C VAL A 123 -14.14 4.04 -10.56
N GLU A 124 -14.73 3.02 -11.20
CA GLU A 124 -15.37 3.15 -12.52
C GLU A 124 -14.50 3.83 -13.60
N GLY A 125 -13.17 3.63 -13.53
CA GLY A 125 -12.21 4.21 -14.48
C GLY A 125 -11.93 5.70 -14.29
N LYS A 126 -12.42 6.32 -13.21
CA LYS A 126 -12.15 7.72 -12.85
C LYS A 126 -11.28 7.80 -11.61
N GLU A 127 -10.38 8.77 -11.60
CA GLU A 127 -9.48 9.04 -10.47
C GLU A 127 -9.98 10.21 -9.63
N TYR A 128 -9.94 10.05 -8.31
CA TYR A 128 -10.31 11.02 -7.30
C TYR A 128 -9.24 11.08 -6.21
N GLY A 129 -9.23 12.16 -5.43
CA GLY A 129 -8.53 12.18 -4.15
C GLY A 129 -9.38 11.63 -3.03
N GLY A 130 -8.74 11.03 -2.03
CA GLY A 130 -9.44 10.57 -0.84
C GLY A 130 -8.61 10.69 0.43
N MET A 131 -9.33 10.80 1.53
CA MET A 131 -8.80 10.63 2.88
C MET A 131 -9.12 9.22 3.35
N LEU A 132 -8.09 8.41 3.58
CA LEU A 132 -8.22 7.01 3.96
C LEU A 132 -7.81 6.80 5.42
N SER A 133 -8.57 5.97 6.14
CA SER A 133 -8.27 5.51 7.49
C SER A 133 -8.12 3.99 7.48
N ILE A 134 -7.02 3.50 8.05
CA ILE A 134 -6.82 2.09 8.38
C ILE A 134 -6.77 1.97 9.90
N GLY A 135 -7.56 1.08 10.47
CA GLY A 135 -7.60 1.01 11.92
C GLY A 135 -8.54 0.01 12.55
N TYR A 136 -8.52 -0.02 13.88
CA TYR A 136 -9.43 -0.83 14.69
C TYR A 136 -10.50 0.04 15.32
N ARG A 137 -11.74 -0.41 15.27
CA ARG A 137 -12.85 0.34 15.88
C ARG A 137 -12.86 0.16 17.40
N PRO A 138 -12.82 1.24 18.19
CA PRO A 138 -13.10 1.19 19.62
C PRO A 138 -14.62 1.20 19.83
N THR A 139 -15.31 0.08 19.62
CA THR A 139 -16.70 -0.08 20.09
C THR A 139 -16.88 -1.43 20.79
N LEU A 140 -17.66 -1.40 21.88
CA LEU A 140 -17.74 -2.39 22.96
C LEU A 140 -18.14 -3.83 22.57
N GLU A 141 -18.42 -4.15 21.29
CA GLU A 141 -18.96 -5.48 20.92
C GLU A 141 -18.42 -6.10 19.61
N ASN A 142 -17.43 -5.52 18.91
CA ASN A 142 -17.19 -5.89 17.51
C ASN A 142 -15.87 -6.63 17.16
N GLY A 143 -15.18 -7.23 18.14
CA GLY A 143 -13.99 -8.04 17.85
C GLY A 143 -12.82 -7.25 17.22
N PRO A 144 -11.78 -7.95 16.71
CA PRO A 144 -10.53 -7.35 16.22
C PRO A 144 -10.60 -6.93 14.73
N ASP A 145 -11.77 -6.62 14.17
CA ASP A 145 -11.86 -6.41 12.72
C ASP A 145 -11.31 -5.04 12.32
N ARG A 146 -10.11 -5.07 11.74
CA ARG A 146 -9.41 -3.95 11.12
C ARG A 146 -10.18 -3.46 9.88
N SER A 147 -10.51 -2.18 9.81
CA SER A 147 -11.23 -1.58 8.67
C SER A 147 -10.32 -0.70 7.79
N ILE A 148 -10.69 -0.60 6.52
CA ILE A 148 -10.10 0.31 5.53
C ILE A 148 -11.23 1.17 4.99
N GLU A 149 -11.25 2.43 5.39
CA GLU A 149 -12.35 3.36 5.10
C GLU A 149 -11.81 4.58 4.34
N VAL A 150 -12.47 4.95 3.25
CA VAL A 150 -12.07 6.12 2.45
C VAL A 150 -13.22 7.10 2.32
N HIS A 151 -12.96 8.36 2.64
CA HIS A 151 -13.79 9.49 2.26
C HIS A 151 -13.28 10.05 0.93
N ILE A 152 -14.06 9.89 -0.14
CA ILE A 152 -13.69 10.30 -1.50
C ILE A 152 -14.13 11.75 -1.70
N PHE A 153 -13.21 12.63 -2.11
CA PHE A 153 -13.52 14.04 -2.30
C PHE A 153 -14.30 14.29 -3.59
N ARG A 154 -15.22 15.27 -3.54
CA ARG A 154 -16.05 15.70 -4.68
C ARG A 154 -16.77 14.51 -5.34
N PHE A 155 -17.22 13.56 -4.52
CA PHE A 155 -17.85 12.32 -4.95
C PHE A 155 -19.23 12.17 -4.32
N ASP A 156 -20.25 12.02 -5.16
CA ASP A 156 -21.64 11.86 -4.76
C ASP A 156 -22.31 10.82 -5.66
N ALA A 157 -21.94 9.55 -5.45
CA ALA A 157 -22.52 8.40 -6.13
C ALA A 157 -22.51 7.18 -5.20
N ASP A 158 -23.44 6.25 -5.41
CA ASP A 158 -23.41 4.96 -4.75
C ASP A 158 -22.49 4.00 -5.50
N ILE A 159 -21.43 3.58 -4.83
CA ILE A 159 -20.40 2.67 -5.36
C ILE A 159 -20.42 1.31 -4.65
N TYR A 160 -21.52 0.96 -3.97
CA TYR A 160 -21.64 -0.34 -3.32
C TYR A 160 -21.41 -1.51 -4.29
N GLN A 161 -20.61 -2.50 -3.88
CA GLN A 161 -20.16 -3.64 -4.70
C GLN A 161 -19.29 -3.28 -5.92
N GLN A 162 -18.91 -2.01 -6.10
CA GLN A 162 -18.01 -1.64 -7.19
C GLN A 162 -16.56 -1.99 -6.85
N PRO A 163 -15.75 -2.38 -7.86
CA PRO A 163 -14.31 -2.51 -7.69
C PRO A 163 -13.69 -1.13 -7.51
N MET A 164 -12.70 -1.05 -6.62
CA MET A 164 -11.99 0.20 -6.30
C MET A 164 -10.52 -0.10 -6.04
N ARG A 165 -9.66 0.79 -6.54
CA ARG A 165 -8.23 0.84 -6.22
C ARG A 165 -7.92 2.03 -5.33
N LEU A 166 -7.14 1.79 -4.28
CA LEU A 166 -6.61 2.82 -3.38
C LEU A 166 -5.09 2.84 -3.49
N SER A 167 -4.52 3.91 -4.06
CA SER A 167 -3.07 4.13 -4.17
C SER A 167 -2.60 5.09 -3.08
N PHE A 168 -1.61 4.67 -2.30
CA PHE A 168 -1.14 5.36 -1.12
C PHE A 168 -0.09 6.41 -1.47
N VAL A 169 -0.39 7.69 -1.20
CA VAL A 169 0.51 8.80 -1.49
C VAL A 169 1.36 9.14 -0.27
N ARG A 170 0.73 9.36 0.89
CA ARG A 170 1.42 9.74 2.14
C ARG A 170 0.57 9.41 3.37
N ARG A 171 1.22 8.96 4.44
CA ARG A 171 0.60 8.90 5.78
C ARG A 171 0.66 10.29 6.43
N THR A 172 -0.46 10.78 6.93
CA THR A 172 -0.52 12.08 7.62
C THR A 172 -0.35 11.93 9.12
N ARG A 173 -1.02 10.94 9.73
CA ARG A 173 -0.96 10.70 11.18
C ARG A 173 -1.30 9.26 11.57
N PRO A 174 -0.93 8.80 12.78
CA PRO A 174 -1.50 7.60 13.38
C PRO A 174 -2.99 7.75 13.69
N GLU A 175 -3.63 6.63 14.06
CA GLU A 175 -4.97 6.67 14.65
C GLU A 175 -4.99 7.45 15.97
N LEU A 176 -6.08 8.17 16.20
CA LEU A 176 -6.30 8.96 17.41
C LEU A 176 -7.63 8.52 18.03
N LYS A 177 -7.67 8.50 19.36
CA LYS A 177 -8.93 8.41 20.11
C LYS A 177 -9.44 9.82 20.38
N PHE A 178 -10.76 9.99 20.33
CA PHE A 178 -11.43 11.26 20.60
C PHE A 178 -12.41 11.05 21.73
N ASP A 179 -12.50 12.05 22.62
CA ASP A 179 -13.39 11.99 23.78
C ASP A 179 -14.78 12.55 23.46
N SER A 180 -14.95 13.16 22.28
CA SER A 180 -16.22 13.69 21.78
C SER A 180 -16.33 13.61 20.26
N ILE A 181 -17.57 13.72 19.75
CA ILE A 181 -17.84 13.76 18.30
C ILE A 181 -17.31 15.07 17.69
N GLU A 182 -17.37 16.16 18.46
CA GLU A 182 -16.92 17.49 18.06
C GLU A 182 -15.40 17.50 17.81
N GLU A 183 -14.62 16.85 18.67
CA GLU A 183 -13.17 16.68 18.49
C GLU A 183 -12.83 15.87 17.25
N LEU A 184 -13.56 14.77 17.01
CA LEU A 184 -13.41 13.95 15.81
C LEU A 184 -13.67 14.79 14.54
N ILE A 185 -14.78 15.51 14.47
CA ILE A 185 -15.12 16.36 13.32
C ILE A 185 -14.04 17.43 13.09
N ALA A 186 -13.58 18.08 14.17
CA ALA A 186 -12.53 19.08 14.07
C ALA A 186 -11.21 18.50 13.52
N GLN A 187 -10.86 17.27 13.90
CA GLN A 187 -9.69 16.60 13.34
C GLN A 187 -9.89 16.19 11.88
N LEU A 188 -11.06 15.67 11.51
CA LEU A 188 -11.36 15.29 10.12
C LEU A 188 -11.26 16.49 9.16
N HIS A 189 -11.67 17.69 9.58
CA HIS A 189 -11.47 18.89 8.78
C HIS A 189 -9.98 19.29 8.64
N ARG A 190 -9.17 19.13 9.70
CA ARG A 190 -7.71 19.36 9.61
C ARG A 190 -7.06 18.36 8.65
N ASP A 191 -7.42 17.10 8.77
CA ASP A 191 -6.93 16.03 7.90
C ASP A 191 -7.32 16.29 6.44
N GLU A 192 -8.57 16.69 6.17
CA GLU A 192 -9.04 17.02 4.82
C GLU A 192 -8.22 18.16 4.18
N VAL A 193 -7.93 19.23 4.92
CA VAL A 193 -7.11 20.36 4.43
C VAL A 193 -5.69 19.91 4.10
N GLU A 194 -5.05 19.16 5.01
CA GLU A 194 -3.70 18.65 4.77
C GLU A 194 -3.67 17.72 3.56
N ILE A 195 -4.62 16.78 3.47
CA ILE A 195 -4.67 15.78 2.40
C ILE A 195 -4.94 16.42 1.04
N LYS A 196 -5.83 17.41 0.95
CA LYS A 196 -6.03 18.16 -0.31
C LYS A 196 -4.76 18.88 -0.74
N SER A 197 -3.99 19.44 0.21
CA SER A 197 -2.69 20.04 -0.08
C SER A 197 -1.69 19.01 -0.62
N ILE A 198 -1.59 17.82 0.00
CA ILE A 198 -0.74 16.71 -0.48
C ILE A 198 -1.11 16.29 -1.89
N LEU A 199 -2.40 16.18 -2.17
CA LEU A 199 -2.93 15.73 -3.46
C LEU A 199 -3.05 16.85 -4.51
N SER A 200 -2.71 18.09 -4.15
CA SER A 200 -2.84 19.27 -5.02
C SER A 200 -4.27 19.49 -5.56
N LEU A 201 -5.29 19.43 -4.68
CA LEU A 201 -6.72 19.50 -5.00
C LEU A 201 -7.42 20.79 -4.56
#